data_AF-A0A2S9Z4D6-F1
#
_entry.id   AF-A0A2S9Z4D6-F1
#
_cell.length_a   1.000
_cell.length_b   1.000
_cell.length_c   1.000
_cell.angle_alpha   90.00
_cell.angle_beta   90.00
_cell.angle_gamma   90.00
#
_symmetry.space_group_name_H-M   'P 1'
#
loop_
_entity.id
_entity.type
_entity.pdbx_description
1 polymer ?
#
loop_
_entity_poly.entity_id
_entity_poly.type
_entity_poly.pdbx_seq_one_letter_code
_entity_poly.pdbx_strand_id
1 'polypeptide(L)'
;MMVVRVRRPPCLHWLPVSLYLPLFRFSLLFLFLVRFLLPFLLFTPARLDTPRPVRGGVAGVWWPAWLPRPGGVRAMSLWRFPSMSAPTAPSGIMNAPGRATAAQAHSPRASSDRAARATPRAESRAASPLLLPRGCDAGEGAPLAPAAGLHLPVHTLDSYRQAVARGFNRLEFEAHDPDAFWGVVDTASHGRVSFHRIQGARHTVRKLDRHIGPHDTHFVKFTVQLGGETSVTQGGRTAVCGPGDVVAYGTSTPFEVEFGQEADILIIQVERTMVPLADAALQAALVRSIPGQGVAAPAVSFFQSLANTLHVVEHPAGQHYATGSVAMIGPLLGQVAAEWGVGMDERSQLLAAIDTYIDEHLGEEGLSPASVAAAHFISVRYLHSLFQERGTTVCQLVREKRLRAALGMLQDPTLSGVGVASIGARVGMTNPAQFSRSFKARYGRSPRQVRQGAQMA
;
A
#
# COMPACT_ATOMS: atom_id res chain seq x y z
N MET A 1 8.00 -61.06 -20.77
CA MET A 1 7.42 -60.51 -22.01
C MET A 1 5.96 -60.96 -22.05
N MET A 2 5.06 -60.16 -21.50
CA MET A 2 3.66 -60.50 -21.30
C MET A 2 2.83 -59.34 -21.84
N VAL A 3 2.18 -59.60 -22.97
CA VAL A 3 1.44 -58.63 -23.79
C VAL A 3 0.10 -58.36 -23.11
N VAL A 4 -0.06 -57.15 -22.57
CA VAL A 4 -1.35 -56.67 -22.06
C VAL A 4 -2.09 -55.96 -23.18
N ARG A 5 -3.29 -56.47 -23.44
CA ARG A 5 -4.19 -56.14 -24.55
C ARG A 5 -4.88 -54.81 -24.30
N VAL A 6 -4.59 -53.80 -25.13
CA VAL A 6 -5.23 -52.48 -25.14
C VAL A 6 -6.69 -52.61 -25.63
N ARG A 7 -7.67 -52.22 -24.81
CA ARG A 7 -9.07 -52.01 -25.23
C ARG A 7 -9.28 -50.53 -25.59
N ARG A 8 -9.53 -50.25 -26.87
CA ARG A 8 -10.12 -48.98 -27.34
C ARG A 8 -11.66 -49.07 -27.27
N PRO A 9 -12.38 -48.00 -26.87
CA PRO A 9 -13.81 -47.89 -27.13
C PRO A 9 -14.09 -47.30 -28.53
N PRO A 10 -15.31 -47.51 -29.08
CA PRO A 10 -15.62 -47.27 -30.48
C PRO A 10 -16.07 -45.83 -30.77
N CYS A 11 -15.80 -45.38 -31.99
CA CYS A 11 -16.33 -44.18 -32.60
C CYS A 11 -17.86 -44.26 -32.71
N LEU A 12 -18.56 -43.20 -32.29
CA LEU A 12 -19.96 -42.96 -32.68
C LEU A 12 -20.09 -41.63 -33.41
N HIS A 13 -21.03 -41.66 -34.34
CA HIS A 13 -21.29 -40.80 -35.47
C HIS A 13 -21.65 -39.33 -35.16
N TRP A 14 -21.34 -38.50 -36.15
CA TRP A 14 -21.80 -37.12 -36.32
C TRP A 14 -23.33 -37.02 -36.44
N LEU A 15 -23.93 -36.06 -35.72
CA LEU A 15 -25.27 -35.51 -35.96
C LEU A 15 -25.20 -33.97 -35.87
N PRO A 16 -25.99 -33.22 -36.67
CA PRO A 16 -25.68 -31.84 -37.05
C PRO A 16 -26.18 -30.78 -36.06
N VAL A 17 -25.41 -29.69 -35.99
CA VAL A 17 -25.74 -28.43 -35.30
C VAL A 17 -26.84 -27.69 -36.09
N SER A 18 -28.10 -28.07 -35.91
CA SER A 18 -29.25 -27.28 -36.38
C SER A 18 -30.53 -27.69 -35.67
N LEU A 19 -30.67 -27.32 -34.39
CA LEU A 19 -31.98 -27.28 -33.71
C LEU A 19 -32.05 -26.44 -32.43
N TYR A 20 -30.99 -25.71 -32.04
CA TYR A 20 -31.00 -24.88 -30.82
C TYR A 20 -31.21 -23.36 -31.04
N LEU A 21 -31.57 -22.92 -32.25
CA LEU A 21 -31.79 -21.50 -32.55
C LEU A 21 -33.22 -20.92 -32.36
N PRO A 22 -34.32 -21.66 -32.15
CA PRO A 22 -35.63 -21.02 -32.01
C PRO A 22 -36.01 -20.67 -30.55
N LEU A 23 -35.38 -21.25 -29.52
CA LEU A 23 -35.72 -20.96 -28.12
C LEU A 23 -35.09 -19.66 -27.59
N PHE A 24 -33.97 -19.21 -28.16
CA PHE A 24 -33.29 -17.99 -27.70
C PHE A 24 -33.93 -16.70 -28.26
N ARG A 25 -34.61 -16.76 -29.42
CA ARG A 25 -35.25 -15.60 -30.05
C ARG A 25 -36.59 -15.21 -29.41
N PHE A 26 -37.31 -16.15 -28.78
CA PHE A 26 -38.56 -15.84 -28.07
C PHE A 26 -38.32 -15.12 -26.72
N SER A 27 -37.21 -15.41 -26.04
CA SER A 27 -36.89 -14.81 -24.73
C SER A 27 -36.47 -13.33 -24.84
N LEU A 28 -35.72 -12.98 -25.88
CA LEU A 28 -35.27 -11.59 -26.14
C LEU A 28 -36.41 -10.67 -26.61
N LEU A 29 -37.37 -11.17 -27.41
CA LEU A 29 -38.52 -10.38 -27.84
C LEU A 29 -39.49 -10.10 -26.67
N PHE A 30 -39.66 -11.06 -25.75
CA PHE A 30 -40.49 -10.92 -24.55
C PHE A 30 -39.90 -9.91 -23.55
N LEU A 31 -38.58 -9.97 -23.31
CA LEU A 31 -37.87 -8.99 -22.48
C LEU A 31 -37.86 -7.58 -23.08
N PHE A 32 -37.82 -7.46 -24.41
CA PHE A 32 -37.91 -6.16 -25.09
C PHE A 32 -39.32 -5.55 -24.99
N LEU A 33 -40.37 -6.35 -25.17
CA LEU A 33 -41.76 -5.90 -25.04
C LEU A 33 -42.11 -5.46 -23.60
N VAL A 34 -41.69 -6.22 -22.59
CA VAL A 34 -41.98 -5.89 -21.18
C VAL A 34 -41.19 -4.66 -20.71
N ARG A 35 -39.97 -4.44 -21.20
CA ARG A 35 -39.10 -3.35 -20.74
C ARG A 35 -39.29 -2.03 -21.49
N PHE A 36 -39.81 -2.05 -22.71
CA PHE A 36 -39.96 -0.83 -23.53
C PHE A 36 -41.41 -0.41 -23.86
N LEU A 37 -42.40 -1.31 -23.86
CA LEU A 37 -43.81 -0.96 -24.16
C LEU A 37 -44.67 -0.70 -22.92
N LEU A 38 -44.31 -1.27 -21.76
CA LEU A 38 -45.04 -1.07 -20.49
C LEU A 38 -45.03 0.37 -19.95
N PRO A 39 -43.97 1.20 -20.14
CA PRO A 39 -44.00 2.60 -19.71
C PRO A 39 -44.95 3.48 -20.54
N PHE A 40 -45.32 3.06 -21.76
CA PHE A 40 -46.17 3.82 -22.67
C PHE A 40 -47.67 3.53 -22.51
N LEU A 41 -48.03 2.39 -21.93
CA LEU A 41 -49.44 2.01 -21.67
C LEU A 41 -49.99 2.51 -20.32
N LEU A 42 -49.12 3.03 -19.45
CA LEU A 42 -49.51 3.53 -18.11
C LEU A 42 -49.53 5.07 -18.00
N PHE A 43 -49.26 5.81 -19.08
CA PHE A 43 -49.35 7.27 -19.10
C PHE A 43 -50.61 7.74 -19.83
N THR A 44 -51.69 7.94 -19.09
CA THR A 44 -52.87 8.67 -19.57
C THR A 44 -52.63 10.18 -19.37
N PRO A 45 -52.71 11.02 -20.42
CA PRO A 45 -52.56 12.47 -20.26
C PRO A 45 -53.91 13.09 -19.86
N ALA A 46 -53.95 13.73 -18.70
CA ALA A 46 -54.98 14.72 -18.37
C ALA A 46 -54.68 16.05 -19.08
N ARG A 47 -55.74 16.72 -19.50
CA ARG A 47 -55.81 17.80 -20.51
C ARG A 47 -54.98 19.05 -20.21
N LEU A 48 -54.52 19.64 -21.31
CA LEU A 48 -54.03 21.00 -21.50
C LEU A 48 -55.10 22.05 -21.15
N ASP A 49 -54.71 23.09 -20.43
CA ASP A 49 -55.31 24.42 -20.55
C ASP A 49 -54.25 25.37 -21.11
N THR A 50 -54.59 25.99 -22.23
CA THR A 50 -53.76 26.95 -22.98
C THR A 50 -53.75 28.33 -22.33
N PRO A 51 -52.72 29.16 -22.61
CA PRO A 51 -53.04 30.54 -22.93
C PRO A 51 -52.40 31.02 -24.25
N ARG A 52 -53.17 31.84 -24.96
CA ARG A 52 -52.77 32.63 -26.13
C ARG A 52 -52.06 33.95 -25.71
N PRO A 53 -51.39 34.64 -26.66
CA PRO A 53 -50.18 35.44 -26.42
C PRO A 53 -50.39 36.96 -26.54
N VAL A 54 -49.51 37.81 -25.95
CA VAL A 54 -49.26 39.20 -26.44
C VAL A 54 -47.84 39.72 -26.08
N ARG A 55 -47.12 40.10 -27.15
CA ARG A 55 -46.15 41.19 -27.45
C ARG A 55 -45.31 41.93 -26.38
N GLY A 56 -44.06 42.20 -26.80
CA GLY A 56 -43.25 43.41 -26.54
C GLY A 56 -42.29 43.25 -25.37
N GLY A 57 -41.00 43.60 -25.41
CA GLY A 57 -40.20 44.40 -26.31
C GLY A 57 -39.10 45.06 -25.46
N VAL A 58 -37.91 45.19 -26.07
CA VAL A 58 -36.80 46.09 -25.69
C VAL A 58 -35.79 45.63 -24.62
N ALA A 59 -34.53 45.76 -25.02
CA ALA A 59 -33.29 45.56 -24.32
C ALA A 59 -33.07 46.51 -23.13
N GLY A 60 -32.25 46.08 -22.17
CA GLY A 60 -31.74 46.94 -21.10
C GLY A 60 -30.76 46.19 -20.21
N VAL A 61 -29.49 46.55 -20.32
CA VAL A 61 -28.39 46.29 -19.36
C VAL A 61 -28.80 46.80 -17.96
N TRP A 62 -28.18 46.25 -16.90
CA TRP A 62 -27.70 46.90 -15.65
C TRP A 62 -27.74 45.91 -14.45
N TRP A 63 -26.60 45.82 -13.74
CA TRP A 63 -26.42 45.34 -12.34
C TRP A 63 -27.34 46.14 -11.35
N PRO A 64 -27.48 45.88 -10.01
CA PRO A 64 -26.61 45.16 -9.06
C PRO A 64 -27.28 44.43 -7.83
N ALA A 65 -26.44 43.85 -6.96
CA ALA A 65 -26.45 43.86 -5.47
C ALA A 65 -27.61 43.31 -4.60
N TRP A 66 -27.28 42.51 -3.57
CA TRP A 66 -27.25 42.88 -2.13
C TRP A 66 -27.28 41.64 -1.19
N LEU A 67 -26.51 41.73 -0.10
CA LEU A 67 -26.58 40.88 1.11
C LEU A 67 -27.98 40.91 1.77
N PRO A 68 -28.25 40.00 2.73
CA PRO A 68 -28.27 40.50 4.12
C PRO A 68 -27.71 39.54 5.19
N ARG A 69 -27.20 40.16 6.26
CA ARG A 69 -27.10 39.72 7.68
C ARG A 69 -27.43 40.96 8.52
N PRO A 70 -27.66 40.93 9.86
CA PRO A 70 -28.05 39.85 10.79
C PRO A 70 -29.12 40.28 11.85
N GLY A 71 -29.47 39.37 12.77
CA GLY A 71 -30.15 39.64 14.07
C GLY A 71 -31.24 38.60 14.38
N GLY A 72 -31.47 38.03 15.56
CA GLY A 72 -30.90 38.15 16.90
C GLY A 72 -31.98 37.73 17.94
N VAL A 73 -31.58 36.92 18.93
CA VAL A 73 -32.14 36.82 20.32
C VAL A 73 -33.27 35.80 20.66
N ARG A 74 -32.87 34.83 21.52
CA ARG A 74 -33.50 34.12 22.68
C ARG A 74 -34.62 33.05 22.56
N ALA A 75 -34.21 31.85 23.03
CA ALA A 75 -34.76 31.00 24.12
C ALA A 75 -36.15 30.35 24.02
N MET A 76 -36.18 29.01 24.09
CA MET A 76 -36.91 28.26 25.13
C MET A 76 -36.51 26.78 25.18
N SER A 77 -36.42 26.30 26.42
CA SER A 77 -36.07 24.98 26.95
C SER A 77 -37.19 23.95 26.84
N LEU A 78 -36.84 22.65 26.95
CA LEU A 78 -37.56 21.47 27.51
C LEU A 78 -37.17 20.24 26.65
N TRP A 79 -36.45 19.20 27.11
CA TRP A 79 -36.87 18.20 28.09
C TRP A 79 -35.70 17.38 28.66
N ARG A 80 -35.96 16.76 29.81
CA ARG A 80 -35.09 16.11 30.80
C ARG A 80 -34.55 14.71 30.43
N PHE A 81 -33.43 14.38 31.08
CA PHE A 81 -32.89 13.05 31.42
C PHE A 81 -33.86 12.15 32.20
N PRO A 82 -33.53 10.85 32.32
CA PRO A 82 -33.35 10.28 33.66
C PRO A 82 -32.00 9.59 33.88
N SER A 83 -31.61 9.62 35.15
CA SER A 83 -30.38 9.18 35.84
C SER A 83 -30.40 7.71 36.27
N MET A 84 -29.22 7.11 36.46
CA MET A 84 -28.90 6.16 37.54
C MET A 84 -27.35 6.01 37.60
N SER A 85 -26.65 6.56 38.58
CA SER A 85 -26.33 6.04 39.94
C SER A 85 -25.00 5.26 40.00
N ALA A 86 -23.99 5.89 40.61
CA ALA A 86 -22.72 5.29 41.03
C ALA A 86 -22.81 4.77 42.48
N PRO A 87 -21.95 3.84 42.91
CA PRO A 87 -21.71 3.59 44.33
C PRO A 87 -20.36 4.13 44.82
N THR A 88 -20.45 4.62 46.05
CA THR A 88 -19.47 5.18 46.98
C THR A 88 -18.39 4.21 47.46
N ALA A 89 -17.20 4.77 47.73
CA ALA A 89 -16.13 4.17 48.52
C ALA A 89 -16.38 4.28 50.03
N PRO A 90 -15.66 3.50 50.87
CA PRO A 90 -15.42 3.84 52.27
C PRO A 90 -13.93 4.06 52.58
N SER A 91 -13.69 4.99 53.51
CA SER A 91 -12.41 5.38 54.10
C SER A 91 -12.13 4.57 55.38
N GLY A 92 -10.86 4.27 55.69
CA GLY A 92 -10.47 3.68 56.99
C GLY A 92 -8.98 3.38 57.21
N ILE A 93 -8.22 4.42 57.63
CA ILE A 93 -7.30 4.50 58.80
C ILE A 93 -6.08 3.53 58.97
N MET A 94 -4.91 4.16 59.23
CA MET A 94 -3.66 3.76 59.96
C MET A 94 -2.66 2.74 59.37
N ASN A 95 -1.47 3.19 58.94
CA ASN A 95 -0.24 3.36 59.75
C ASN A 95 1.02 3.42 58.86
N ALA A 96 1.91 4.38 59.15
CA ALA A 96 3.33 4.37 58.77
C ALA A 96 4.16 3.80 59.96
N PRO A 97 5.46 3.43 59.84
CA PRO A 97 6.55 4.38 59.56
C PRO A 97 7.74 3.82 58.73
N GLY A 98 8.65 4.71 58.28
CA GLY A 98 10.03 4.33 57.94
C GLY A 98 10.73 5.17 56.88
N ARG A 99 11.42 6.24 57.29
CA ARG A 99 12.40 7.03 56.50
C ARG A 99 13.76 6.30 56.40
N ALA A 100 14.47 6.47 55.29
CA ALA A 100 15.94 6.66 55.19
C ALA A 100 16.31 6.99 53.72
N THR A 101 16.53 8.26 53.35
CA THR A 101 17.83 8.99 53.24
C THR A 101 18.72 8.62 52.04
N ALA A 102 19.12 9.69 51.35
CA ALA A 102 19.95 9.79 50.16
C ALA A 102 21.43 9.43 50.37
N ALA A 103 22.14 9.14 49.28
CA ALA A 103 23.56 9.47 49.13
C ALA A 103 23.98 9.53 47.64
N GLN A 104 24.66 10.64 47.30
CA GLN A 104 25.39 10.94 46.07
C GLN A 104 26.80 10.30 46.06
N ALA A 105 27.52 10.54 44.95
CA ALA A 105 28.99 10.52 44.76
C ALA A 105 29.57 9.22 44.16
N HIS A 106 30.61 9.21 43.33
CA HIS A 106 31.43 10.21 42.62
C HIS A 106 32.25 9.39 41.59
N SER A 107 32.68 10.04 40.50
CA SER A 107 33.72 9.54 39.59
C SER A 107 35.11 9.64 40.24
N PRO A 108 36.14 8.93 39.74
CA PRO A 108 37.26 9.69 39.17
C PRO A 108 37.98 9.06 37.95
N ARG A 109 38.73 9.93 37.27
CA ARG A 109 39.68 9.75 36.15
C ARG A 109 41.06 9.22 36.59
N ALA A 110 41.84 8.71 35.61
CA ALA A 110 43.25 9.06 35.25
C ALA A 110 44.06 7.81 34.80
N SER A 111 44.53 7.73 33.53
CA SER A 111 45.93 7.92 33.03
C SER A 111 46.94 6.85 33.52
N SER A 112 47.91 6.29 32.80
CA SER A 112 48.72 6.65 31.62
C SER A 112 49.74 5.50 31.36
N ASP A 113 50.29 5.42 30.13
CA ASP A 113 51.70 5.06 29.81
C ASP A 113 52.27 3.64 30.15
N ARG A 114 53.25 3.02 29.47
CA ARG A 114 53.98 3.15 28.19
C ARG A 114 54.91 1.92 28.05
N ALA A 115 55.07 1.40 26.81
CA ALA A 115 56.21 0.72 26.17
C ALA A 115 57.23 -0.21 26.90
N ALA A 116 57.51 -1.40 26.28
CA ALA A 116 58.83 -1.90 25.78
C ALA A 116 58.73 -3.44 25.50
N ARG A 117 58.77 -3.94 24.26
CA ARG A 117 59.92 -4.36 23.41
C ARG A 117 60.94 -5.35 24.04
N ALA A 118 60.88 -6.63 23.65
CA ALA A 118 61.97 -7.41 23.02
C ALA A 118 61.58 -8.90 22.79
N THR A 119 61.92 -9.42 21.60
CA THR A 119 61.76 -10.75 20.99
C THR A 119 63.04 -11.61 21.15
N PRO A 120 63.26 -12.78 20.48
CA PRO A 120 62.41 -13.93 20.07
C PRO A 120 63.04 -15.34 20.32
N ARG A 121 62.24 -16.42 20.18
CA ARG A 121 62.64 -17.74 19.60
C ARG A 121 61.34 -18.54 19.32
N ALA A 122 60.84 -18.54 18.09
CA ALA A 122 61.07 -19.55 17.03
C ALA A 122 60.57 -20.96 17.41
N GLU A 123 59.38 -21.36 16.92
CA GLU A 123 59.19 -22.49 15.99
C GLU A 123 57.71 -22.74 15.62
N SER A 124 57.50 -23.05 14.33
CA SER A 124 56.39 -23.85 13.73
C SER A 124 54.95 -23.29 13.74
N ARG A 125 54.52 -22.49 12.75
CA ARG A 125 53.87 -22.87 11.47
C ARG A 125 52.70 -23.89 11.57
N ALA A 126 51.48 -23.37 11.66
CA ALA A 126 50.31 -23.83 10.91
C ALA A 126 49.28 -22.68 10.80
N ALA A 127 48.70 -22.52 9.60
CA ALA A 127 48.04 -21.31 9.13
C ALA A 127 46.69 -21.00 9.81
N SER A 128 46.51 -19.74 10.21
CA SER A 128 45.24 -19.14 10.61
C SER A 128 44.43 -18.65 9.40
N PRO A 129 43.10 -18.78 9.38
CA PRO A 129 42.25 -18.01 8.49
C PRO A 129 42.11 -16.58 9.01
N LEU A 130 42.16 -15.63 8.08
CA LEU A 130 42.21 -14.18 8.25
C LEU A 130 41.05 -13.61 9.08
N LEU A 131 41.43 -12.67 9.96
CA LEU A 131 40.56 -11.76 10.67
C LEU A 131 39.61 -11.01 9.72
N LEU A 132 38.33 -11.00 10.10
CA LEU A 132 37.32 -10.04 9.67
C LEU A 132 37.74 -8.60 10.05
N PRO A 133 37.66 -7.61 9.15
CA PRO A 133 37.76 -6.23 9.55
C PRO A 133 36.45 -5.78 10.21
N ARG A 134 36.58 -5.22 11.42
CA ARG A 134 35.52 -4.46 12.09
C ARG A 134 35.40 -3.06 11.47
N GLY A 135 34.14 -2.66 11.23
CA GLY A 135 33.71 -1.26 11.28
C GLY A 135 33.38 -0.62 9.93
N CYS A 136 32.10 -0.38 9.69
CA CYS A 136 31.55 0.94 9.33
C CYS A 136 30.02 0.88 9.39
N ASP A 137 29.43 1.75 10.21
CA ASP A 137 28.01 2.09 10.19
C ASP A 137 27.57 2.55 8.80
N ALA A 138 26.47 1.99 8.30
CA ALA A 138 25.63 2.61 7.27
C ALA A 138 24.22 2.00 7.34
N GLY A 139 23.36 2.65 8.12
CA GLY A 139 21.93 2.57 7.92
C GLY A 139 21.57 3.28 6.62
N GLU A 140 21.26 2.51 5.59
CA GLU A 140 20.53 2.98 4.41
C GLU A 140 19.85 1.76 3.81
N GLY A 141 18.53 1.84 3.62
CA GLY A 141 17.71 0.73 3.13
C GLY A 141 18.26 0.19 1.82
N ALA A 142 18.88 -1.00 1.90
CA ALA A 142 19.37 -1.69 0.72
C ALA A 142 18.20 -1.94 -0.23
N PRO A 143 18.32 -1.61 -1.53
CA PRO A 143 17.31 -1.98 -2.50
C PRO A 143 17.15 -3.50 -2.50
N LEU A 144 15.90 -3.97 -2.45
CA LEU A 144 15.56 -5.37 -2.69
C LEU A 144 16.21 -5.79 -4.02
N ALA A 145 17.12 -6.77 -3.98
CA ALA A 145 17.79 -7.25 -5.18
C ALA A 145 16.74 -7.79 -6.18
N PRO A 146 16.88 -7.54 -7.50
CA PRO A 146 15.99 -8.15 -8.49
C PRO A 146 16.15 -9.67 -8.41
N ALA A 147 15.04 -10.36 -8.18
CA ALA A 147 15.01 -11.78 -7.90
C ALA A 147 14.44 -12.49 -9.11
N ALA A 148 15.30 -13.17 -9.89
CA ALA A 148 14.80 -14.20 -10.80
C ALA A 148 14.08 -15.27 -9.94
N GLY A 149 12.76 -15.34 -10.06
CA GLY A 149 11.91 -16.27 -9.32
C GLY A 149 12.24 -17.74 -9.63
N LEU A 150 11.88 -18.63 -8.71
CA LEU A 150 11.88 -20.06 -8.97
C LEU A 150 10.59 -20.40 -9.71
N HIS A 151 10.66 -20.52 -11.03
CA HIS A 151 9.54 -21.01 -11.84
C HIS A 151 9.31 -22.53 -11.70
N LEU A 152 10.19 -23.25 -11.00
CA LEU A 152 10.13 -24.71 -10.85
C LEU A 152 9.81 -25.10 -9.40
N PRO A 153 9.00 -26.16 -9.21
CA PRO A 153 8.68 -26.65 -7.87
C PRO A 153 9.92 -27.21 -7.18
N VAL A 154 10.05 -26.89 -5.89
CA VAL A 154 11.01 -27.52 -4.98
C VAL A 154 10.25 -28.48 -4.07
N HIS A 155 10.87 -29.63 -3.78
CA HIS A 155 10.23 -30.74 -3.04
C HIS A 155 10.76 -30.92 -1.62
N THR A 156 11.66 -30.04 -1.15
CA THR A 156 12.17 -30.10 0.23
C THR A 156 11.97 -28.76 0.92
N LEU A 157 11.66 -28.83 2.22
CA LEU A 157 11.42 -27.64 3.04
C LEU A 157 12.64 -26.72 3.10
N ASP A 158 13.85 -27.28 3.10
CA ASP A 158 15.08 -26.48 3.12
C ASP A 158 15.33 -25.74 1.80
N SER A 159 15.08 -26.38 0.65
CA SER A 159 15.17 -25.70 -0.65
C SER A 159 14.12 -24.59 -0.74
N TYR A 160 12.92 -24.84 -0.23
CA TYR A 160 11.86 -23.84 -0.17
C TYR A 160 12.21 -22.68 0.76
N ARG A 161 12.74 -22.94 1.96
CA ARG A 161 13.25 -21.90 2.87
C ARG A 161 14.26 -21.00 2.18
N GLN A 162 15.21 -21.57 1.45
CA GLN A 162 16.21 -20.81 0.71
C GLN A 162 15.60 -19.98 -0.43
N ALA A 163 14.57 -20.50 -1.10
CA ALA A 163 13.82 -19.77 -2.13
C ALA A 163 13.09 -18.55 -1.55
N VAL A 164 12.33 -18.76 -0.46
CA VAL A 164 11.51 -17.71 0.18
C VAL A 164 12.38 -16.66 0.86
N ALA A 165 13.54 -17.04 1.42
CA ALA A 165 14.47 -16.11 2.08
C ALA A 165 14.96 -14.96 1.19
N ARG A 166 14.88 -15.10 -0.14
CA ARG A 166 15.26 -14.04 -1.10
C ARG A 166 14.24 -12.90 -1.16
N GLY A 167 12.95 -13.21 -0.93
CA GLY A 167 11.86 -12.23 -0.96
C GLY A 167 11.39 -11.80 0.44
N PHE A 168 11.68 -12.60 1.47
CA PHE A 168 11.17 -12.39 2.82
C PHE A 168 12.26 -12.50 3.89
N ASN A 169 12.27 -11.53 4.80
CA ASN A 169 13.23 -11.50 5.89
C ASN A 169 12.75 -12.34 7.09
N ARG A 170 13.58 -13.32 7.48
CA ARG A 170 13.52 -14.10 8.74
C ARG A 170 12.13 -14.69 9.02
N LEU A 171 11.88 -15.88 8.45
CA LEU A 171 10.66 -16.66 8.65
C LEU A 171 11.01 -18.10 9.06
N GLU A 172 10.16 -18.69 9.88
CA GLU A 172 10.16 -20.12 10.17
C GLU A 172 9.11 -20.83 9.33
N PHE A 173 9.42 -22.05 8.92
CA PHE A 173 8.55 -22.88 8.10
C PHE A 173 8.46 -24.26 8.73
N GLU A 174 7.25 -24.80 8.78
CA GLU A 174 6.97 -26.15 9.26
C GLU A 174 6.09 -26.85 8.21
N ALA A 175 6.59 -27.94 7.62
CA ALA A 175 5.79 -28.77 6.74
C ALA A 175 4.93 -29.71 7.60
N HIS A 176 3.62 -29.80 7.33
CA HIS A 176 2.74 -30.74 8.03
C HIS A 176 2.97 -32.19 7.56
N ASP A 177 3.39 -32.35 6.30
CA ASP A 177 3.83 -33.60 5.72
C ASP A 177 5.15 -33.37 4.95
N PRO A 178 6.31 -33.63 5.57
CA PRO A 178 7.61 -33.42 4.94
C PRO A 178 7.85 -34.27 3.69
N ASP A 179 7.25 -35.46 3.58
CA ASP A 179 7.47 -36.40 2.49
C ASP A 179 6.63 -36.02 1.24
N ALA A 180 5.48 -35.38 1.45
CA ALA A 180 4.63 -34.84 0.39
C ALA A 180 4.85 -33.34 0.11
N PHE A 181 5.83 -32.72 0.76
CA PHE A 181 6.04 -31.28 0.68
C PHE A 181 6.48 -30.84 -0.73
N TRP A 182 5.89 -29.75 -1.20
CA TRP A 182 6.41 -29.01 -2.35
C TRP A 182 5.99 -27.54 -2.27
N GLY A 183 6.73 -26.69 -2.98
CA GLY A 183 6.35 -25.29 -3.16
C GLY A 183 7.02 -24.63 -4.35
N VAL A 184 6.41 -23.55 -4.84
CA VAL A 184 6.90 -22.68 -5.92
C VAL A 184 6.83 -21.25 -5.41
N VAL A 185 7.86 -20.45 -5.69
CA VAL A 185 7.91 -19.04 -5.31
C VAL A 185 8.43 -18.23 -6.49
N ASP A 186 7.55 -17.41 -7.04
CA ASP A 186 7.92 -16.41 -8.03
C ASP A 186 7.94 -15.04 -7.37
N THR A 187 8.92 -14.21 -7.70
CA THR A 187 9.11 -12.90 -7.07
C THR A 187 9.48 -11.87 -8.12
N ALA A 188 8.91 -10.68 -7.98
CA ALA A 188 9.31 -9.52 -8.74
C ALA A 188 9.26 -8.29 -7.84
N SER A 189 10.07 -7.27 -8.13
CA SER A 189 10.08 -6.05 -7.33
C SER A 189 10.30 -4.81 -8.17
N HIS A 190 9.75 -3.70 -7.69
CA HIS A 190 10.04 -2.39 -8.25
C HIS A 190 10.12 -1.36 -7.12
N GLY A 191 11.33 -0.89 -6.83
CA GLY A 191 11.58 0.05 -5.73
C GLY A 191 11.22 -0.54 -4.36
N ARG A 192 10.22 0.03 -3.70
CA ARG A 192 9.81 -0.29 -2.32
C ARG A 192 8.56 -1.17 -2.24
N VAL A 193 8.19 -1.77 -3.37
CA VAL A 193 7.07 -2.71 -3.49
C VAL A 193 7.60 -4.00 -4.12
N SER A 194 7.30 -5.13 -3.48
CA SER A 194 7.61 -6.45 -4.02
C SER A 194 6.35 -7.31 -4.10
N PHE A 195 6.36 -8.23 -5.06
CA PHE A 195 5.28 -9.12 -5.39
C PHE A 195 5.80 -10.53 -5.33
N HIS A 196 5.06 -11.42 -4.67
CA HIS A 196 5.47 -12.80 -4.48
C HIS A 196 4.28 -13.71 -4.75
N ARG A 197 4.35 -14.52 -5.80
CA ARG A 197 3.37 -15.61 -5.98
C ARG A 197 3.91 -16.86 -5.32
N ILE A 198 3.11 -17.45 -4.46
CA ILE A 198 3.48 -18.66 -3.73
C ILE A 198 2.42 -19.72 -3.99
N GLN A 199 2.88 -20.87 -4.47
CA GLN A 199 2.08 -22.08 -4.55
C GLN A 199 2.73 -23.13 -3.66
N GLY A 200 1.94 -23.94 -2.95
CA GLY A 200 2.55 -25.02 -2.20
C GLY A 200 1.59 -25.90 -1.44
N ALA A 201 2.13 -27.03 -1.01
CA ALA A 201 1.49 -28.00 -0.14
C ALA A 201 1.22 -27.44 1.26
N ARG A 202 0.61 -28.28 2.10
CA ARG A 202 0.26 -27.95 3.48
C ARG A 202 1.49 -27.65 4.34
N HIS A 203 1.62 -26.41 4.82
CA HIS A 203 2.72 -25.95 5.66
C HIS A 203 2.31 -24.72 6.48
N THR A 204 3.08 -24.41 7.51
CA THR A 204 2.90 -23.20 8.31
C THR A 204 4.11 -22.28 8.18
N VAL A 205 3.84 -20.98 8.06
CA VAL A 205 4.86 -19.92 8.00
C VAL A 205 4.72 -19.05 9.24
N ARG A 206 5.81 -18.83 9.98
CA ARG A 206 5.80 -18.01 11.20
C ARG A 206 6.84 -16.90 11.15
N LYS A 207 6.43 -15.71 11.57
CA LYS A 207 7.35 -14.66 12.01
C LYS A 207 7.18 -14.50 13.52
N LEU A 208 8.24 -14.76 14.27
CA LEU A 208 8.26 -14.69 15.73
C LEU A 208 8.93 -13.40 16.20
N ASP A 209 8.80 -13.04 17.47
CA ASP A 209 9.44 -11.85 18.05
C ASP A 209 10.95 -11.83 17.84
N ARG A 210 11.62 -12.99 17.98
CA ARG A 210 13.06 -13.15 17.72
C ARG A 210 13.50 -12.80 16.28
N HIS A 211 12.56 -12.73 15.34
CA HIS A 211 12.83 -12.37 13.94
C HIS A 211 12.66 -10.88 13.65
N ILE A 212 12.19 -10.10 14.62
CA ILE A 212 11.86 -8.69 14.45
C ILE A 212 12.95 -7.86 15.15
N GLY A 213 13.80 -7.23 14.34
CA GLY A 213 14.84 -6.33 14.82
C GLY A 213 14.34 -4.89 15.02
N PRO A 214 14.97 -4.10 15.91
CA PRO A 214 14.62 -2.69 16.15
C PRO A 214 14.87 -1.77 14.94
N HIS A 215 15.62 -2.24 13.94
CA HIS A 215 15.95 -1.49 12.72
C HIS A 215 15.41 -2.16 11.45
N ASP A 216 14.54 -3.17 11.59
CA ASP A 216 13.96 -3.83 10.44
C ASP A 216 12.97 -2.89 9.74
N THR A 217 13.07 -2.80 8.41
CA THR A 217 12.02 -2.14 7.62
C THR A 217 10.69 -2.85 7.83
N HIS A 218 9.65 -2.08 8.15
CA HIS A 218 8.31 -2.59 8.36
C HIS A 218 7.49 -2.56 7.08
N PHE A 219 6.83 -3.67 6.78
CA PHE A 219 5.99 -3.83 5.62
C PHE A 219 4.56 -4.15 6.03
N VAL A 220 3.63 -3.77 5.17
CA VAL A 220 2.28 -4.31 5.12
C VAL A 220 2.24 -5.31 3.98
N LYS A 221 1.86 -6.54 4.29
CA LYS A 221 1.60 -7.58 3.29
C LYS A 221 0.12 -7.56 2.97
N PHE A 222 -0.20 -7.40 1.69
CA PHE A 222 -1.55 -7.51 1.15
C PHE A 222 -1.61 -8.80 0.33
N THR A 223 -2.32 -9.80 0.84
CA THR A 223 -2.33 -11.17 0.31
C THR A 223 -3.66 -11.45 -0.36
N VAL A 224 -3.62 -11.79 -1.64
CA VAL A 224 -4.77 -12.20 -2.45
C VAL A 224 -4.73 -13.73 -2.58
N GLN A 225 -5.82 -14.40 -2.22
CA GLN A 225 -5.96 -15.84 -2.41
C GLN A 225 -6.34 -16.13 -3.86
N LEU A 226 -5.51 -16.88 -4.60
CA LEU A 226 -5.75 -17.23 -6.00
C LEU A 226 -6.41 -18.61 -6.14
N GLY A 227 -6.05 -19.55 -5.27
CA GLY A 227 -6.62 -20.90 -5.22
C GLY A 227 -6.37 -21.56 -3.87
N GLY A 228 -7.22 -22.51 -3.48
CA GLY A 228 -7.18 -23.12 -2.14
C GLY A 228 -7.62 -22.15 -1.04
N GLU A 229 -7.23 -22.46 0.21
CA GLU A 229 -7.59 -21.68 1.40
C GLU A 229 -6.34 -21.50 2.27
N THR A 230 -6.17 -20.30 2.82
CA THR A 230 -5.16 -20.01 3.85
C THR A 230 -5.79 -19.28 5.03
N SER A 231 -5.15 -19.38 6.19
CA SER A 231 -5.49 -18.55 7.34
C SER A 231 -4.29 -17.70 7.77
N VAL A 232 -4.56 -16.50 8.28
CA VAL A 232 -3.55 -15.61 8.84
C VAL A 232 -3.94 -15.25 10.27
N THR A 233 -3.01 -15.46 11.20
CA THR A 233 -3.18 -15.11 12.61
C THR A 233 -2.15 -14.08 13.04
N GLN A 234 -2.60 -12.96 13.63
CA GLN A 234 -1.74 -11.93 14.20
C GLN A 234 -2.51 -11.09 15.23
N GLY A 235 -1.85 -10.78 16.36
CA GLY A 235 -2.45 -9.95 17.43
C GLY A 235 -3.75 -10.52 18.01
N GLY A 236 -3.85 -11.86 18.12
CA GLY A 236 -5.03 -12.55 18.64
C GLY A 236 -6.24 -12.59 17.69
N ARG A 237 -6.09 -12.12 16.44
CA ARG A 237 -7.11 -12.25 15.38
C ARG A 237 -6.68 -13.31 14.38
N THR A 238 -7.66 -13.99 13.80
CA THR A 238 -7.48 -14.93 12.69
C THR A 238 -8.44 -14.58 11.57
N ALA A 239 -7.93 -14.51 10.34
CA ALA A 239 -8.72 -14.37 9.12
C ALA A 239 -8.49 -15.59 8.23
N VAL A 240 -9.58 -16.16 7.69
CA VAL A 240 -9.55 -17.24 6.70
C VAL A 240 -9.94 -16.65 5.34
N CYS A 241 -9.20 -17.01 4.30
CA CYS A 241 -9.38 -16.49 2.96
C CYS A 241 -9.56 -17.63 1.95
N GLY A 242 -10.69 -17.64 1.26
CA GLY A 242 -10.94 -18.48 0.09
C GLY A 242 -10.57 -17.77 -1.22
N PRO A 243 -10.65 -18.44 -2.38
CA PRO A 243 -10.24 -17.86 -3.66
C PRO A 243 -10.94 -16.53 -3.97
N GLY A 244 -10.14 -15.50 -4.29
CA GLY A 244 -10.58 -14.12 -4.51
C GLY A 244 -10.52 -13.24 -3.27
N ASP A 245 -10.58 -13.81 -2.08
CA ASP A 245 -10.50 -13.04 -0.83
C ASP A 245 -9.10 -12.46 -0.62
N VAL A 246 -9.06 -11.44 0.21
CA VAL A 246 -7.85 -10.69 0.53
C VAL A 246 -7.70 -10.53 2.03
N VAL A 247 -6.46 -10.58 2.52
CA VAL A 247 -6.11 -10.23 3.90
C VAL A 247 -4.85 -9.37 3.92
N ALA A 248 -4.81 -8.38 4.82
CA ALA A 248 -3.60 -7.61 5.09
C ALA A 248 -3.06 -7.89 6.48
N TYR A 249 -1.73 -7.94 6.63
CA TYR A 249 -1.07 -8.10 7.94
C TYR A 249 0.29 -7.40 7.94
N GLY A 250 0.74 -6.99 9.13
CA GLY A 250 2.00 -6.25 9.31
C GLY A 250 3.18 -7.18 9.58
N THR A 251 4.41 -6.72 9.27
CA THR A 251 5.63 -7.44 9.61
C THR A 251 6.34 -6.93 10.87
N SER A 252 5.75 -5.94 11.55
CA SER A 252 6.28 -5.33 12.79
C SER A 252 5.88 -6.07 14.06
N THR A 253 4.97 -7.04 13.96
CA THR A 253 4.58 -7.92 15.07
C THR A 253 4.52 -9.37 14.58
N PRO A 254 4.57 -10.36 15.48
CA PRO A 254 4.49 -11.75 15.10
C PRO A 254 3.25 -12.07 14.26
N PHE A 255 3.38 -13.01 13.34
CA PHE A 255 2.27 -13.55 12.58
C PHE A 255 2.50 -15.02 12.26
N GLU A 256 1.40 -15.71 12.01
CA GLU A 256 1.35 -17.07 11.50
C GLU A 256 0.47 -17.09 10.26
N VAL A 257 0.94 -17.75 9.20
CA VAL A 257 0.16 -18.05 8.00
C VAL A 257 0.08 -19.56 7.88
N GLU A 258 -1.12 -20.11 7.84
CA GLU A 258 -1.37 -21.54 7.73
C GLU A 258 -1.91 -21.88 6.35
N PHE A 259 -1.19 -22.75 5.65
CA PHE A 259 -1.67 -23.45 4.46
C PHE A 259 -2.29 -24.75 4.97
N GLY A 260 -3.59 -24.75 5.24
CA GLY A 260 -4.33 -25.94 5.71
C GLY A 260 -4.52 -27.01 4.62
N GLN A 261 -4.32 -26.60 3.37
CA GLN A 261 -4.35 -27.43 2.16
C GLN A 261 -3.39 -26.85 1.11
N GLU A 262 -3.37 -27.44 -0.07
CA GLU A 262 -2.70 -26.82 -1.22
C GLU A 262 -3.33 -25.46 -1.53
N ALA A 263 -2.50 -24.43 -1.68
CA ALA A 263 -2.96 -23.08 -1.97
C ALA A 263 -2.01 -22.32 -2.90
N ASP A 264 -2.60 -21.34 -3.59
CA ASP A 264 -1.94 -20.38 -4.48
C ASP A 264 -2.30 -18.97 -3.99
N ILE A 265 -1.30 -18.17 -3.66
CA ILE A 265 -1.48 -16.82 -3.14
C ILE A 265 -0.55 -15.83 -3.85
N LEU A 266 -1.02 -14.59 -4.01
CA LEU A 266 -0.16 -13.46 -4.34
C LEU A 266 0.02 -12.59 -3.10
N ILE A 267 1.25 -12.33 -2.70
CA ILE A 267 1.61 -11.40 -1.64
C ILE A 267 2.19 -10.15 -2.26
N ILE A 268 1.56 -9.01 -1.99
CA ILE A 268 2.06 -7.68 -2.34
C ILE A 268 2.60 -7.06 -1.07
N GLN A 269 3.91 -6.89 -1.00
CA GLN A 269 4.60 -6.35 0.15
C GLN A 269 4.93 -4.88 -0.13
N VAL A 270 4.30 -4.00 0.65
CA VAL A 270 4.45 -2.54 0.53
C VAL A 270 5.09 -2.04 1.82
N GLU A 271 6.13 -1.22 1.71
CA GLU A 271 6.71 -0.61 2.90
C GLU A 271 5.66 0.23 3.66
N ARG A 272 5.61 0.12 4.98
CA ARG A 272 4.58 0.76 5.82
C ARG A 272 4.44 2.26 5.54
N THR A 273 5.56 2.94 5.29
CA THR A 273 5.60 4.39 4.99
C THR A 273 4.89 4.79 3.70
N MET A 274 4.58 3.83 2.82
CA MET A 274 3.84 4.05 1.58
C MET A 274 2.35 3.78 1.68
N VAL A 275 1.87 3.18 2.78
CA VAL A 275 0.44 2.94 2.99
C VAL A 275 -0.17 4.19 3.61
N PRO A 276 -1.06 4.92 2.91
CA PRO A 276 -1.55 6.24 3.33
C PRO A 276 -2.65 6.14 4.39
N LEU A 277 -2.41 5.38 5.47
CA LEU A 277 -3.35 5.18 6.57
C LEU A 277 -2.67 5.44 7.91
N ALA A 278 -3.39 6.10 8.83
CA ALA A 278 -3.00 6.20 10.23
C ALA A 278 -2.75 4.81 10.84
N ASP A 279 -1.91 4.72 11.88
CA ASP A 279 -1.64 3.44 12.54
C ASP A 279 -2.90 2.80 13.12
N ALA A 280 -3.77 3.58 13.77
CA ALA A 280 -5.04 3.05 14.29
C ALA A 280 -5.93 2.46 13.19
N ALA A 281 -6.10 3.18 12.07
CA ALA A 281 -6.89 2.73 10.93
C ALA A 281 -6.28 1.49 10.26
N LEU A 282 -4.96 1.48 10.07
CA LEU A 282 -4.28 0.29 9.56
C LEU A 282 -4.52 -0.89 10.50
N GLN A 283 -4.24 -0.75 11.80
CA GLN A 283 -4.41 -1.83 12.78
C GLN A 283 -5.85 -2.36 12.80
N ALA A 284 -6.84 -1.47 12.69
CA ALA A 284 -8.24 -1.86 12.58
C ALA A 284 -8.53 -2.71 11.35
N ALA A 285 -7.87 -2.44 10.22
CA ALA A 285 -8.04 -3.16 8.96
C ALA A 285 -7.23 -4.47 8.87
N LEU A 286 -6.11 -4.60 9.59
CA LEU A 286 -5.28 -5.82 9.53
C LEU A 286 -6.03 -7.06 10.03
N VAL A 287 -5.66 -8.22 9.47
CA VAL A 287 -6.15 -9.56 9.83
C VAL A 287 -7.69 -9.63 9.76
N ARG A 288 -8.23 -9.11 8.67
CA ARG A 288 -9.64 -9.23 8.29
C ARG A 288 -9.72 -9.76 6.87
N SER A 289 -10.64 -10.69 6.65
CA SER A 289 -10.96 -11.15 5.29
C SER A 289 -11.77 -10.05 4.59
N ILE A 290 -11.26 -9.62 3.45
CA ILE A 290 -11.88 -8.67 2.54
C ILE A 290 -12.36 -9.50 1.35
N PRO A 291 -13.68 -9.67 1.18
CA PRO A 291 -14.20 -10.45 0.07
C PRO A 291 -13.80 -9.84 -1.27
N GLY A 292 -13.36 -10.67 -2.23
CA GLY A 292 -12.90 -10.25 -3.56
C GLY A 292 -13.96 -9.68 -4.51
N GLN A 293 -15.14 -9.36 -3.99
CA GLN A 293 -16.30 -8.88 -4.74
C GLN A 293 -16.63 -7.41 -4.41
N GLY A 294 -17.61 -6.86 -5.13
CA GLY A 294 -18.05 -5.48 -4.95
C GLY A 294 -16.91 -4.49 -5.20
N VAL A 295 -16.66 -3.63 -4.23
CA VAL A 295 -15.64 -2.57 -4.29
C VAL A 295 -14.20 -3.08 -4.42
N ALA A 296 -13.90 -4.30 -3.93
CA ALA A 296 -12.58 -4.90 -4.03
C ALA A 296 -12.32 -5.58 -5.39
N ALA A 297 -13.38 -5.89 -6.15
CA ALA A 297 -13.30 -6.69 -7.37
C ALA A 297 -12.34 -6.13 -8.44
N PRO A 298 -12.29 -4.81 -8.73
CA PRO A 298 -11.36 -4.27 -9.72
C PRO A 298 -9.90 -4.46 -9.31
N ALA A 299 -9.58 -4.22 -8.03
CA ALA A 299 -8.24 -4.39 -7.51
C ALA A 299 -7.82 -5.86 -7.51
N VAL A 300 -8.70 -6.75 -7.05
CA VAL A 300 -8.45 -8.21 -7.06
C VAL A 300 -8.23 -8.71 -8.49
N SER A 301 -9.04 -8.27 -9.46
CA SER A 301 -8.86 -8.64 -10.87
C SER A 301 -7.51 -8.19 -11.42
N PHE A 302 -7.09 -6.96 -11.10
CA PHE A 302 -5.77 -6.46 -11.46
C PHE A 302 -4.67 -7.32 -10.84
N PHE A 303 -4.76 -7.64 -9.55
CA PHE A 303 -3.75 -8.44 -8.85
C PHE A 303 -3.70 -9.89 -9.34
N GLN A 304 -4.84 -10.50 -9.66
CA GLN A 304 -4.90 -11.82 -10.30
C GLN A 304 -4.24 -11.81 -11.68
N SER A 305 -4.49 -10.77 -12.48
CA SER A 305 -3.80 -10.61 -13.77
C SER A 305 -2.30 -10.46 -13.57
N LEU A 306 -1.87 -9.64 -12.61
CA LEU A 306 -0.46 -9.39 -12.31
C LEU A 306 0.27 -10.65 -11.80
N ALA A 307 -0.41 -11.49 -11.02
CA ALA A 307 0.13 -12.77 -10.55
C ALA A 307 0.49 -13.73 -11.70
N ASN A 308 -0.19 -13.61 -12.84
CA ASN A 308 0.09 -14.42 -14.04
C ASN A 308 1.18 -13.81 -14.93
N THR A 309 1.60 -12.57 -14.67
CA THR A 309 2.54 -11.83 -15.50
C THR A 309 3.63 -11.13 -14.69
N LEU A 310 4.02 -11.65 -13.52
CA LEU A 310 4.92 -10.97 -12.57
C LEU A 310 6.21 -10.39 -13.19
N HIS A 311 6.78 -11.05 -14.20
CA HIS A 311 7.96 -10.56 -14.94
C HIS A 311 7.81 -9.13 -15.50
N VAL A 312 6.58 -8.65 -15.75
CA VAL A 312 6.32 -7.28 -16.24
C VAL A 312 6.62 -6.20 -15.19
N VAL A 313 6.71 -6.56 -13.90
CA VAL A 313 7.04 -5.64 -12.80
C VAL A 313 8.51 -5.21 -12.87
N GLU A 314 9.39 -6.07 -13.37
CA GLU A 314 10.82 -5.76 -13.50
C GLU A 314 11.14 -4.97 -14.77
N HIS A 315 10.19 -4.86 -15.70
CA HIS A 315 10.30 -3.98 -16.87
C HIS A 315 10.39 -2.50 -16.43
N PRO A 316 11.02 -1.59 -17.21
CA PRO A 316 11.05 -0.16 -16.89
C PRO A 316 9.66 0.47 -16.65
N ALA A 317 8.63 -0.06 -17.31
CA ALA A 317 7.23 0.36 -17.11
C ALA A 317 6.62 -0.14 -15.79
N GLY A 318 7.30 -1.03 -15.06
CA GLY A 318 6.81 -1.71 -13.88
C GLY A 318 6.58 -0.81 -12.66
N GLN A 319 7.18 0.38 -12.66
CA GLN A 319 6.89 1.44 -11.68
C GLN A 319 5.38 1.75 -11.61
N HIS A 320 4.68 1.69 -12.75
CA HIS A 320 3.25 1.95 -12.81
C HIS A 320 2.43 0.85 -12.12
N TYR A 321 2.86 -0.42 -12.19
CA TYR A 321 2.21 -1.50 -11.44
C TYR A 321 2.41 -1.36 -9.94
N ALA A 322 3.62 -1.00 -9.49
CA ALA A 322 3.88 -0.73 -8.08
C ALA A 322 3.05 0.46 -7.57
N THR A 323 3.04 1.57 -8.31
CA THR A 323 2.28 2.78 -7.95
C THR A 323 0.77 2.51 -7.92
N GLY A 324 0.25 1.86 -8.96
CA GLY A 324 -1.17 1.48 -9.04
C GLY A 324 -1.58 0.55 -7.91
N SER A 325 -0.74 -0.43 -7.55
CA SER A 325 -0.99 -1.35 -6.44
C SER A 325 -1.17 -0.61 -5.12
N VAL A 326 -0.27 0.33 -4.80
CA VAL A 326 -0.36 1.15 -3.58
C VAL A 326 -1.62 2.01 -3.59
N ALA A 327 -1.94 2.62 -4.74
CA ALA A 327 -3.13 3.45 -4.91
C ALA A 327 -4.44 2.67 -4.74
N MET A 328 -4.46 1.36 -5.02
CA MET A 328 -5.62 0.49 -4.79
C MET A 328 -5.68 -0.07 -3.36
N ILE A 329 -4.54 -0.42 -2.76
CA ILE A 329 -4.47 -1.01 -1.42
C ILE A 329 -4.94 -0.03 -0.34
N GLY A 330 -4.49 1.22 -0.41
CA GLY A 330 -4.81 2.24 0.60
C GLY A 330 -6.32 2.44 0.82
N PRO A 331 -7.11 2.73 -0.23
CA PRO A 331 -8.56 2.87 -0.13
C PRO A 331 -9.29 1.62 0.37
N LEU A 332 -8.87 0.42 -0.06
CA LEU A 332 -9.49 -0.83 0.40
C LEU A 332 -9.31 -1.03 1.91
N LEU A 333 -8.09 -0.83 2.40
CA LEU A 333 -7.82 -0.91 3.84
C LEU A 333 -8.52 0.21 4.61
N GLY A 334 -8.63 1.42 4.02
CA GLY A 334 -9.35 2.54 4.61
C GLY A 334 -10.85 2.26 4.76
N GLN A 335 -11.47 1.63 3.78
CA GLN A 335 -12.87 1.22 3.86
C GLN A 335 -13.09 0.20 4.98
N VAL A 336 -12.25 -0.84 5.05
CA VAL A 336 -12.32 -1.83 6.12
C VAL A 336 -12.16 -1.15 7.48
N ALA A 337 -11.23 -0.21 7.63
CA ALA A 337 -11.10 0.53 8.89
C ALA A 337 -12.38 1.30 9.25
N ALA A 338 -13.00 1.97 8.28
CA ALA A 338 -14.22 2.75 8.45
C ALA A 338 -15.43 1.89 8.88
N GLU A 339 -15.57 0.68 8.34
CA GLU A 339 -16.64 -0.28 8.73
C GLU A 339 -16.60 -0.63 10.23
N TRP A 340 -15.43 -0.53 10.86
CA TRP A 340 -15.22 -0.84 12.27
C TRP A 340 -15.18 0.40 13.17
N GLY A 341 -15.67 1.53 12.67
CA GLY A 341 -15.73 2.79 13.42
C GLY A 341 -14.35 3.40 13.69
N VAL A 342 -13.28 2.79 13.19
CA VAL A 342 -11.94 3.35 13.19
C VAL A 342 -11.76 4.03 11.84
N GLY A 343 -12.44 5.16 11.68
CA GLY A 343 -12.16 6.04 10.55
C GLY A 343 -10.67 6.35 10.49
N MET A 344 -10.18 6.70 9.30
CA MET A 344 -8.96 7.51 9.26
C MET A 344 -9.20 8.72 10.18
N ASP A 345 -8.32 8.97 11.15
CA ASP A 345 -8.39 10.20 11.94
C ASP A 345 -8.56 11.38 10.97
N GLU A 346 -9.41 12.37 11.29
CA GLU A 346 -9.71 13.50 10.39
C GLU A 346 -8.43 14.16 9.88
N ARG A 347 -7.40 14.18 10.73
CA ARG A 347 -6.05 14.64 10.42
C ARG A 347 -5.37 13.82 9.32
N SER A 348 -5.52 12.51 9.35
CA SER A 348 -4.93 11.59 8.37
C SER A 348 -5.68 11.62 7.05
N GLN A 349 -7.00 11.77 7.07
CA GLN A 349 -7.80 12.03 5.86
C GLN A 349 -7.39 13.33 5.21
N LEU A 350 -7.27 14.38 6.01
CA LEU A 350 -6.81 15.69 5.56
C LEU A 350 -5.41 15.63 4.97
N LEU A 351 -4.47 14.91 5.61
CA LEU A 351 -3.11 14.74 5.09
C LEU A 351 -3.07 13.94 3.79
N ALA A 352 -3.91 12.91 3.64
CA ALA A 352 -4.02 12.16 2.38
C ALA A 352 -4.62 13.05 1.28
N ALA A 353 -5.68 13.79 1.59
CA ALA A 353 -6.29 14.74 0.67
C ALA A 353 -5.30 15.84 0.23
N ILE A 354 -4.49 16.35 1.16
CA ILE A 354 -3.40 17.29 0.88
C ILE A 354 -2.36 16.67 -0.05
N ASP A 355 -1.95 15.42 0.18
CA ASP A 355 -0.96 14.75 -0.66
C ASP A 355 -1.49 14.54 -2.09
N THR A 356 -2.75 14.10 -2.23
CA THR A 356 -3.44 13.97 -3.52
C THR A 356 -3.56 15.32 -4.23
N TYR A 357 -3.98 16.37 -3.53
CA TYR A 357 -4.06 17.72 -4.10
C TYR A 357 -2.70 18.19 -4.61
N ILE A 358 -1.62 17.95 -3.85
CA ILE A 358 -0.26 18.28 -4.28
C ILE A 358 0.14 17.51 -5.54
N ASP A 359 -0.21 16.23 -5.63
CA ASP A 359 0.13 15.39 -6.80
C ASP A 359 -0.62 15.85 -8.06
N GLU A 360 -1.90 16.18 -7.94
CA GLU A 360 -2.72 16.67 -9.05
C GLU A 360 -2.25 18.04 -9.58
N HIS A 361 -1.76 18.90 -8.70
CA HIS A 361 -1.37 20.28 -9.02
C HIS A 361 0.16 20.44 -9.08
N LEU A 362 0.92 19.33 -9.14
CA LEU A 362 2.39 19.35 -8.96
C LEU A 362 3.11 20.22 -10.00
N GLY A 363 2.59 20.23 -11.23
CA GLY A 363 3.11 21.01 -12.36
C GLY A 363 2.75 22.50 -12.33
N GLU A 364 1.84 22.93 -11.46
CA GLU A 364 1.37 24.31 -11.41
C GLU A 364 2.34 25.22 -10.65
N GLU A 365 2.75 26.32 -11.28
CA GLU A 365 3.62 27.32 -10.63
C GLU A 365 2.95 27.96 -9.39
N GLY A 366 1.61 28.01 -9.37
CA GLY A 366 0.81 28.54 -8.26
C GLY A 366 0.71 27.63 -7.02
N LEU A 367 1.21 26.39 -7.08
CA LEU A 367 1.16 25.48 -5.94
C LEU A 367 2.04 25.99 -4.79
N SER A 368 1.39 26.45 -3.72
CA SER A 368 2.02 27.05 -2.55
C SER A 368 1.36 26.55 -1.26
N PRO A 369 1.99 26.70 -0.08
CA PRO A 369 1.33 26.37 1.18
C PRO A 369 0.00 27.11 1.38
N ALA A 370 -0.12 28.32 0.85
CA ALA A 370 -1.36 29.09 0.90
C ALA A 370 -2.46 28.48 0.01
N SER A 371 -2.13 28.07 -1.22
CA SER A 371 -3.11 27.43 -2.11
C SER A 371 -3.57 26.06 -1.60
N VAL A 372 -2.64 25.26 -1.07
CA VAL A 372 -2.94 23.97 -0.42
C VAL A 372 -3.86 24.19 0.79
N ALA A 373 -3.52 25.12 1.68
CA ALA A 373 -4.34 25.39 2.85
C ALA A 373 -5.76 25.86 2.47
N ALA A 374 -5.86 26.72 1.44
CA ALA A 374 -7.14 27.21 0.94
C ALA A 374 -8.01 26.09 0.34
N ALA A 375 -7.42 25.18 -0.45
CA ALA A 375 -8.13 24.05 -1.07
C ALA A 375 -8.76 23.09 -0.04
N HIS A 376 -8.16 23.00 1.16
CA HIS A 376 -8.65 22.14 2.24
C HIS A 376 -9.32 22.90 3.38
N PHE A 377 -9.63 24.19 3.20
CA PHE A 377 -10.31 25.03 4.19
C PHE A 377 -9.62 25.08 5.58
N ILE A 378 -8.29 25.05 5.60
CA ILE A 378 -7.49 25.13 6.83
C ILE A 378 -6.60 26.37 6.85
N SER A 379 -6.10 26.73 8.04
CA SER A 379 -5.09 27.79 8.14
C SER A 379 -3.71 27.29 7.69
N VAL A 380 -2.89 28.18 7.13
CA VAL A 380 -1.48 27.88 6.78
C VAL A 380 -0.68 27.45 8.01
N ARG A 381 -0.98 28.04 9.17
CA ARG A 381 -0.37 27.63 10.45
C ARG A 381 -0.69 26.17 10.79
N TYR A 382 -1.95 25.77 10.64
CA TYR A 382 -2.36 24.39 10.88
C TYR A 382 -1.71 23.44 9.86
N LEU A 383 -1.67 23.83 8.58
CA LEU A 383 -0.96 23.10 7.54
C LEU A 383 0.52 22.86 7.91
N HIS A 384 1.23 23.89 8.39
CA HIS A 384 2.60 23.69 8.85
C HIS A 384 2.69 22.75 10.06
N SER A 385 1.78 22.84 11.03
CA SER A 385 1.77 21.94 12.18
C SER A 385 1.58 20.46 11.79
N LEU A 386 0.74 20.19 10.77
CA LEU A 386 0.53 18.84 10.21
C LEU A 386 1.83 18.23 9.67
N PHE A 387 2.69 19.04 9.08
CA PHE A 387 3.92 18.58 8.44
C PHE A 387 5.11 18.54 9.40
N GLN A 388 5.14 19.40 10.42
CA GLN A 388 6.16 19.38 11.46
C GLN A 388 6.20 18.04 12.21
N GLU A 389 5.04 17.46 12.50
CA GLU A 389 4.94 16.12 13.11
C GLU A 389 5.54 15.01 12.23
N ARG A 390 5.58 15.20 10.91
CA ARG A 390 6.22 14.30 9.94
C ARG A 390 7.71 14.58 9.74
N GLY A 391 8.28 15.52 10.50
CA GLY A 391 9.69 15.93 10.36
C GLY A 391 10.00 16.61 9.02
N THR A 392 9.02 17.22 8.36
CA THR A 392 9.19 17.86 7.05
C THR A 392 8.34 19.12 6.92
N THR A 393 8.39 19.77 5.77
CA THR A 393 7.54 20.92 5.43
C THR A 393 6.83 20.67 4.11
N VAL A 394 5.67 21.31 3.91
CA VAL A 394 4.94 21.25 2.64
C VAL A 394 5.82 21.65 1.47
N CYS A 395 6.61 22.71 1.61
CA CYS A 395 7.54 23.17 0.57
C CYS A 395 8.60 22.13 0.24
N GLN A 396 9.16 21.45 1.25
CA GLN A 396 10.11 20.36 1.04
C GLN A 396 9.45 19.16 0.35
N LEU A 397 8.24 18.77 0.77
CA LEU A 397 7.50 17.69 0.15
C LEU A 397 7.23 17.97 -1.34
N VAL A 398 6.69 19.15 -1.66
CA VAL A 398 6.42 19.57 -3.05
C VAL A 398 7.71 19.55 -3.86
N ARG A 399 8.81 20.09 -3.33
CA ARG A 399 10.11 20.08 -4.00
C ARG A 399 10.62 18.66 -4.26
N GLU A 400 10.53 17.76 -3.30
CA GLU A 400 10.94 16.35 -3.46
C GLU A 400 10.09 15.63 -4.51
N LYS A 401 8.77 15.83 -4.51
CA LYS A 401 7.86 15.26 -5.51
C LYS A 401 8.17 15.79 -6.91
N ARG A 402 8.40 17.11 -7.07
CA ARG A 402 8.79 17.72 -8.36
C ARG A 402 10.11 17.17 -8.89
N LEU A 403 11.12 17.04 -8.03
CA LEU A 403 12.42 16.48 -8.41
C LEU A 403 12.31 15.01 -8.82
N ARG A 404 11.48 14.22 -8.14
CA ARG A 404 11.22 12.81 -8.48
C ARG A 404 10.47 12.67 -9.81
N ALA A 405 9.45 13.49 -10.05
CA ALA A 405 8.75 13.53 -11.33
C ALA A 405 9.72 13.88 -12.47
N ALA A 406 10.58 14.89 -12.27
CA ALA A 406 11.58 15.28 -13.25
C ALA A 406 12.59 14.16 -13.53
N LEU A 407 13.01 13.41 -12.50
CA LEU A 407 13.89 12.25 -12.67
C LEU A 407 13.27 11.21 -13.60
N GLY A 408 12.00 10.83 -13.37
CA GLY A 408 11.29 9.89 -14.25
C GLY A 408 11.23 10.39 -15.70
N MET A 409 10.89 11.66 -15.91
CA MET A 409 10.85 12.25 -17.25
C MET A 409 12.22 12.36 -17.94
N LEU A 410 13.31 12.49 -17.16
CA LEU A 410 14.68 12.53 -17.69
C LEU A 410 15.19 11.14 -18.10
N GLN A 411 14.64 10.08 -17.51
CA GLN A 411 14.97 8.70 -17.78
C GLN A 411 14.09 8.07 -18.86
N ASP A 412 12.94 8.67 -19.17
CA ASP A 412 12.01 8.20 -20.19
C ASP A 412 12.56 8.44 -21.63
N PRO A 413 12.83 7.38 -22.42
CA PRO A 413 13.32 7.49 -23.79
C PRO A 413 12.36 8.23 -24.73
N THR A 414 11.05 8.17 -24.47
CA THR A 414 10.03 8.86 -25.28
C THR A 414 10.11 10.37 -25.15
N LEU A 415 10.71 10.87 -24.07
CA LEU A 415 10.92 12.28 -23.78
C LEU A 415 12.35 12.76 -24.09
N SER A 416 13.15 11.96 -24.80
CA SER A 416 14.54 12.27 -25.16
C SER A 416 14.69 13.61 -25.90
N GLY A 417 13.72 13.98 -26.74
CA GLY A 417 13.68 15.26 -27.47
C GLY A 417 13.24 16.49 -26.65
N VAL A 418 12.69 16.31 -25.45
CA VAL A 418 12.16 17.42 -24.65
C VAL A 418 13.28 18.07 -23.84
N GLY A 419 13.59 19.35 -24.03
CA GLY A 419 14.69 20.03 -23.32
C GLY A 419 14.61 19.96 -21.78
N VAL A 420 15.77 19.95 -21.10
CA VAL A 420 15.86 19.90 -19.62
C VAL A 420 15.09 21.05 -18.95
N ALA A 421 15.15 22.26 -19.52
CA ALA A 421 14.40 23.41 -19.03
C ALA A 421 12.88 23.20 -19.17
N SER A 422 12.43 22.59 -20.26
CA SER A 422 11.02 22.25 -20.48
C SER A 422 10.54 21.17 -19.50
N ILE A 423 11.37 20.18 -19.14
CA ILE A 423 11.04 19.25 -18.06
C ILE A 423 10.90 19.99 -16.73
N GLY A 424 11.84 20.87 -16.39
CA GLY A 424 11.75 21.71 -15.19
C GLY A 424 10.44 22.48 -15.13
N ALA A 425 10.05 23.14 -16.23
CA ALA A 425 8.79 23.86 -16.33
C ALA A 425 7.56 22.94 -16.17
N ARG A 426 7.55 21.74 -16.79
CA ARG A 426 6.43 20.77 -16.68
C ARG A 426 6.18 20.29 -15.26
N VAL A 427 7.22 20.22 -14.43
CA VAL A 427 7.08 19.86 -13.00
C VAL A 427 6.94 21.09 -12.10
N GLY A 428 6.64 22.28 -12.64
CA GLY A 428 6.45 23.49 -11.84
C GLY A 428 7.74 24.11 -11.28
N MET A 429 8.92 23.79 -11.84
CA MET A 429 10.21 24.40 -11.51
C MET A 429 10.69 25.27 -12.68
N THR A 430 10.06 26.43 -12.83
CA THR A 430 10.22 27.36 -13.97
C THR A 430 11.61 27.99 -14.08
N ASN A 431 12.36 28.12 -12.97
CA ASN A 431 13.74 28.62 -12.97
C ASN A 431 14.77 27.50 -13.27
N PRO A 432 15.39 27.45 -14.47
CA PRO A 432 16.25 26.33 -14.86
C PRO A 432 17.53 26.21 -14.02
N ALA A 433 18.08 27.32 -13.54
CA ALA A 433 19.27 27.34 -12.70
C ALA A 433 18.97 26.80 -11.30
N GLN A 434 17.84 27.21 -10.70
CA GLN A 434 17.40 26.69 -9.41
C GLN A 434 17.03 25.20 -9.51
N PHE A 435 16.34 24.80 -10.58
CA PHE A 435 16.04 23.39 -10.87
C PHE A 435 17.31 22.55 -10.93
N SER A 436 18.27 22.94 -11.78
CA SER A 436 19.51 22.18 -11.97
C SER A 436 20.32 22.05 -10.69
N ARG A 437 20.42 23.12 -9.89
CA ARG A 437 21.09 23.08 -8.58
C ARG A 437 20.38 22.16 -7.60
N SER A 438 19.06 22.27 -7.50
CA SER A 438 18.25 21.46 -6.59
C SER A 438 18.31 19.97 -6.94
N PHE A 439 18.23 19.65 -8.23
CA PHE A 439 18.33 18.30 -8.75
C PHE A 439 19.72 17.69 -8.47
N LYS A 440 20.79 18.43 -8.78
CA LYS A 440 22.16 17.97 -8.50
C LYS A 440 22.40 17.77 -7.00
N ALA A 441 21.88 18.67 -6.15
CA ALA A 441 21.99 18.53 -4.70
C ALA A 441 21.29 17.26 -4.19
N ARG A 442 20.15 16.89 -4.79
CA ARG A 442 19.36 15.73 -4.37
C ARG A 442 19.88 14.38 -4.87
N TYR A 443 20.40 14.34 -6.11
CA TYR A 443 20.76 13.09 -6.80
C TYR A 443 22.25 12.96 -7.13
N GLY A 444 23.09 13.93 -6.74
CA GLY A 444 24.53 13.94 -7.01
C GLY A 444 24.92 14.21 -8.48
N ARG A 445 24.01 14.01 -9.42
CA ARG A 445 24.20 14.20 -10.87
C ARG A 445 23.30 15.31 -11.39
N SER A 446 23.78 16.06 -12.38
CA SER A 446 22.96 17.07 -13.06
C SER A 446 21.86 16.43 -13.92
N PRO A 447 20.74 17.13 -14.19
CA PRO A 447 19.69 16.63 -15.07
C PRO A 447 20.20 16.14 -16.44
N ARG A 448 21.16 16.87 -17.02
CA ARG A 448 21.77 16.53 -18.32
C ARG A 448 22.58 15.24 -18.26
N GLN A 449 23.32 15.01 -17.18
CA GLN A 449 24.09 13.77 -16.99
C GLN A 449 23.18 12.56 -16.79
N VAL A 450 22.07 12.71 -16.08
CA VAL A 450 21.07 11.63 -15.93
C VAL A 450 20.48 11.27 -17.29
N ARG A 451 20.09 12.27 -18.09
CA ARG A 451 19.57 12.04 -19.43
C ARG A 451 20.56 11.34 -20.35
N GLN A 452 21.81 11.81 -20.38
CA GLN A 452 22.84 11.18 -21.21
C GLN A 452 23.04 9.72 -20.81
N GLY A 453 23.02 9.41 -19.50
CA GLY A 453 23.08 8.03 -19.02
C GLY A 453 21.89 7.18 -19.46
N ALA A 454 20.68 7.74 -19.50
CA ALA A 454 19.48 7.03 -19.95
C ALA A 454 19.41 6.84 -21.47
N GLN A 455 20.07 7.71 -22.26
CA GLN A 455 20.16 7.58 -23.71
C GLN A 455 21.22 6.59 -24.18
N MET A 456 22.14 6.21 -23.28
CA MET A 456 23.23 5.26 -23.56
C MET A 456 22.93 3.83 -23.08
N ALA A 457 21.85 3.65 -22.31
CA ALA A 457 21.33 2.37 -21.87
C ALA A 457 20.15 1.97 -22.77
#